data_AF-A0A430EN22-F1
#
_entry.id   AF-A0A430EN22-F1
#
_cell.length_a   1.000
_cell.length_b   1.000
_cell.length_c   1.000
_cell.angle_alpha   90.00
_cell.angle_beta   90.00
_cell.angle_gamma   90.00
#
_symmetry.space_group_name_H-M   'P 1'
#
loop_
_entity.id
_entity.type
_entity.pdbx_description
1 polymer ?
#
loop_
_entity_poly.entity_id
_entity_poly.type
_entity_poly.pdbx_seq_one_letter_code
_entity_poly.pdbx_strand_id
1 'polypeptide(L)' 'MRVLIEVLHIVAGLIAAWIIASLAAWSYRRATHDIWLVAYVAMVAVVAMGIGPLRRAYAEDRARLNGHKEAARDD' A
#
# COMPACT_ATOMS: atom_id res chain seq x y z
N MET A 1 -2.78 6.23 -14.44
CA MET A 1 -1.66 5.97 -13.51
C MET A 1 -2.05 6.12 -12.03
N ARG A 2 -3.32 6.01 -11.64
CA ARG A 2 -3.72 6.10 -10.21
C ARG A 2 -3.16 4.93 -9.38
N VAL A 3 -3.18 3.72 -9.95
CA VAL A 3 -2.62 2.50 -9.33
C VAL A 3 -1.17 2.70 -8.85
N LEU A 4 -0.31 3.33 -9.66
CA LEU A 4 1.10 3.55 -9.32
C LEU A 4 1.26 4.51 -8.12
N ILE A 5 0.44 5.57 -8.08
CA ILE A 5 0.42 6.56 -7.00
C ILE A 5 -0.11 5.92 -5.70
N GLU A 6 -1.14 5.08 -5.81
CA GLU A 6 -1.68 4.32 -4.70
C GLU A 6 -0.64 3.36 -4.10
N VAL A 7 0.09 2.63 -4.95
CA VAL A 7 1.18 1.74 -4.52
C VAL A 7 2.30 2.53 -3.87
N LEU A 8 2.69 3.68 -4.44
CA LEU A 8 3.67 4.59 -3.83
C LEU A 8 3.23 5.08 -2.46
N HIS A 9 1.94 5.34 -2.24
CA HIS A 9 1.41 5.70 -0.93
C HIS A 9 1.55 4.59 0.11
N ILE A 10 1.26 3.33 -0.27
CA ILE A 10 1.45 2.17 0.61
C ILE A 10 2.93 2.02 0.95
N VAL A 11 3.80 2.08 -0.05
CA VAL A 11 5.26 1.98 0.13
C VAL A 11 5.78 3.11 1.04
N ALA A 12 5.32 4.35 0.84
CA ALA A 12 5.68 5.48 1.69
C ALA A 12 5.23 5.27 3.15
N GLY A 13 4.02 4.75 3.37
CA GLY A 13 3.52 4.40 4.70
C GLY A 13 4.35 3.31 5.39
N LEU A 14 4.77 2.28 4.64
CA LEU A 14 5.64 1.23 5.15
C LEU A 14 7.03 1.74 5.52
N ILE A 15 7.62 2.59 4.66
CA ILE A 15 8.92 3.23 4.93
C ILE A 15 8.83 4.11 6.18
N ALA A 16 7.78 4.91 6.31
CA ALA A 16 7.57 5.77 7.47
C ALA A 16 7.46 4.94 8.76
N ALA A 17 6.64 3.87 8.76
CA ALA A 17 6.50 2.98 9.90
C ALA A 17 7.85 2.32 10.28
N TRP A 18 8.63 1.91 9.28
CA TRP A 18 9.94 1.28 9.49
C TRP A 18 10.96 2.23 10.13
N ILE A 19 11.01 3.48 9.66
CA ILE A 19 11.90 4.52 10.20
C ILE A 19 11.55 4.80 11.66
N ILE A 20 10.25 4.99 11.96
CA ILE A 20 9.79 5.26 13.33
C ILE A 20 10.15 4.10 14.26
N ALA A 21 9.87 2.85 13.84
CA ALA A 21 10.19 1.66 14.62
C ALA A 21 11.70 1.51 14.86
N SER A 22 12.53 1.77 13.83
CA SER A 22 13.98 1.71 13.94
C SER A 22 14.53 2.76 14.90
N LEU A 23 14.02 3.99 14.85
CA LEU A 23 14.40 5.07 15.77
C LEU A 23 13.98 4.76 17.21
N ALA A 24 12.77 4.24 17.40
CA ALA A 24 12.27 3.82 18.71
C ALA A 24 13.11 2.67 19.29
N ALA A 25 13.43 1.65 18.48
CA ALA A 25 14.27 0.53 18.89
C ALA A 25 15.71 0.95 19.22
N TRP A 26 16.23 1.98 18.54
CA TRP A 26 17.54 2.55 18.84
C TRP A 26 17.53 3.32 20.18
N SER A 27 16.45 4.05 20.46
CA SER A 27 16.29 4.81 21.72
C SER A 27 16.09 3.90 22.94
N TYR A 28 15.26 2.86 22.82
CA TYR A 28 14.93 1.96 23.93
C TYR A 28 15.19 0.49 23.58
N ARG A 29 16.47 0.11 23.61
CA ARG A 29 16.93 -1.21 23.18
C ARG A 29 16.32 -2.38 23.97
N ARG A 30 15.87 -2.16 25.22
CA ARG A 30 15.26 -3.21 26.06
C ARG A 30 13.87 -3.65 25.58
N ALA A 31 13.05 -2.76 24.99
CA ALA A 31 11.74 -3.12 24.43
C ALA A 31 11.77 -3.26 22.90
N THR A 32 12.94 -3.49 22.30
CA THR A 32 13.08 -3.67 20.84
C THR A 32 12.07 -4.67 20.28
N HIS A 33 11.83 -5.77 21.01
CA HIS A 33 10.93 -6.82 20.56
C HIS A 33 9.46 -6.35 20.46
N ASP A 34 8.96 -5.67 21.49
CA ASP A 34 7.59 -5.11 21.48
C ASP A 34 7.44 -4.01 20.43
N ILE A 35 8.46 -3.16 20.27
CA ILE A 35 8.48 -2.09 19.26
C ILE A 35 8.34 -2.67 17.86
N TRP A 36 9.11 -3.72 17.54
CA TRP A 36 9.02 -4.38 16.24
C TRP A 36 7.70 -5.13 16.06
N LEU A 37 7.16 -5.75 17.11
CA LEU A 37 5.85 -6.42 17.04
C LEU A 37 4.75 -5.43 16.66
N VAL A 38 4.68 -4.29 17.35
CA VAL A 38 3.70 -3.23 17.03
C VAL A 38 3.94 -2.65 15.64
N ALA A 39 5.21 -2.44 15.26
CA ALA A 39 5.56 -1.95 13.93
C ALA A 39 5.08 -2.90 12.82
N TYR A 40 5.26 -4.21 12.97
CA TYR A 40 4.76 -5.20 12.02
C TYR A 40 3.23 -5.17 11.91
N VAL A 41 2.52 -5.10 13.05
CA VAL A 41 1.06 -4.99 13.05
C VAL A 41 0.60 -3.72 12.34
N ALA A 42 1.27 -2.59 12.58
CA ALA A 42 0.98 -1.33 11.90
C ALA A 42 1.25 -1.41 10.39
N MET A 43 2.36 -2.04 9.97
CA MET A 43 2.66 -2.26 8.54
C MET A 43 1.58 -3.11 7.86
N VAL A 44 1.10 -4.18 8.52
CA VAL A 44 -0.01 -4.98 8.00
C VAL A 44 -1.29 -4.15 7.86
N ALA A 45 -1.59 -3.29 8.84
CA ALA A 45 -2.74 -2.39 8.77
C ALA A 45 -2.63 -1.38 7.61
N VAL A 46 -1.45 -0.80 7.38
CA VAL A 46 -1.18 0.10 6.24
C VAL A 46 -1.44 -0.62 4.91
N VAL A 47 -0.94 -1.85 4.77
CA VAL A 47 -1.20 -2.66 3.56
C VAL A 47 -2.68 -2.96 3.42
N ALA A 48 -3.37 -3.35 4.50
CA ALA A 48 -4.79 -3.66 4.48
C ALA A 48 -5.64 -2.45 4.06
N MET A 49 -5.33 -1.25 4.57
CA MET A 49 -5.98 0.00 4.15
C MET A 49 -5.75 0.30 2.67
N GLY A 50 -4.57 -0.05 2.13
CA GLY A 50 -4.22 0.11 0.72
C GLY A 50 -4.97 -0.81 -0.25
N ILE A 51 -5.56 -1.92 0.21
CA ILE A 51 -6.27 -2.89 -0.65
C ILE A 51 -7.56 -2.31 -1.23
N GLY A 52 -8.30 -1.48 -0.46
CA GLY A 52 -9.56 -0.88 -0.89
C GLY A 52 -9.42 0.04 -2.12
N PRO A 53 -8.48 1.01 -2.07
CA PRO A 53 -8.14 1.86 -3.22
C PRO A 53 -7.64 1.06 -4.43
N LEU A 54 -6.80 0.04 -4.20
CA LEU A 54 -6.27 -0.81 -5.26
C LEU A 54 -7.38 -1.55 -6.00
N ARG A 55 -8.36 -2.12 -5.28
CA ARG A 55 -9.54 -2.76 -5.87
C ARG A 55 -10.39 -1.81 -6.72
N ARG A 56 -10.59 -0.56 -6.28
CA ARG A 56 -11.34 0.45 -7.04
C ARG A 56 -10.60 0.86 -8.31
N ALA A 57 -9.31 1.15 -8.20
CA ALA A 57 -8.48 1.54 -9.35
C ALA A 57 -8.38 0.41 -10.39
N TYR A 58 -8.29 -0.86 -9.96
CA TYR A 58 -8.27 -2.01 -10.86
C TYR A 58 -9.60 -2.21 -11.61
N ALA A 59 -10.73 -1.92 -10.95
CA ALA A 59 -12.04 -2.00 -11.58
C ALA A 59 -12.22 -0.92 -12.67
N GLU A 60 -11.74 0.30 -12.40
CA GLU A 60 -11.76 1.40 -13.36
C GLU A 60 -10.86 1.12 -14.58
N ASP A 61 -9.65 0.61 -14.37
CA ASP A 61 -8.74 0.26 -15.48
C ASP A 61 -9.28 -0.91 -16.31
N ARG A 62 -9.90 -1.92 -15.67
CA ARG A 62 -10.52 -3.04 -16.38
C ARG A 62 -11.72 -2.61 -17.22
N ALA A 63 -12.56 -1.70 -16.71
CA ALA A 63 -13.68 -1.16 -17.46
C ALA A 63 -13.20 -0.40 -18.72
N ARG A 64 -12.12 0.37 -18.58
CA ARG A 64 -11.51 1.12 -19.69
C ARG A 64 -10.92 0.21 -20.77
N LEU A 65 -10.28 -0.88 -20.37
CA LEU A 65 -9.70 -1.88 -21.30
C LEU A 65 -10.78 -2.65 -22.10
N ASN A 66 -11.92 -2.95 -21.48
CA ASN A 66 -13.02 -3.64 -22.15
C ASN A 66 -13.73 -2.76 -23.18
N GLY A 67 -13.98 -1.48 -22.85
CA GLY A 67 -14.62 -0.55 -23.80
C GLY A 67 -13.78 -0.30 -25.06
N HIS A 68 -12.45 -0.35 -24.95
CA HIS A 68 -11.55 -0.21 -26.11
C HIS A 68 -11.57 -1.45 -27.03
N LYS A 69 -11.80 -2.65 -26.47
CA LYS A 69 -11.95 -3.89 -27.25
C LYS A 69 -13.28 -3.97 -28.00
N GLU A 70 -14.35 -3.41 -27.44
CA GLU A 70 -15.65 -3.35 -28.11
C GLU A 70 -15.62 -2.35 -29.26
N ALA A 71 -15.05 -1.16 -29.05
CA ALA A 71 -14.86 -0.17 -30.12
C ALA A 71 -14.01 -0.71 -31.28
N ALA A 72 -12.88 -1.38 -30.99
CA ALA A 72 -12.02 -1.97 -32.03
C ALA A 72 -12.62 -3.21 -32.73
N ARG A 73 -13.78 -3.72 -32.27
CA ARG A 73 -14.49 -4.84 -32.89
C ARG A 73 -15.60 -4.37 -33.83
N ASP A 74 -16.07 -3.14 -33.65
CA ASP A 74 -17.13 -2.51 -34.45
C ASP A 74 -16.59 -1.69 -35.64
N ASP A 75 -15.25 -1.59 -35.78
CA ASP A 75 -14.50 -0.98 -36.89
C ASP A 75 -14.07 -2.01 -37.95
#